data_AF-A0A7V9URT2-F1
#
_entry.id   AF-A0A7V9URT2-F1
#
_cell.length_a   1.000
_cell.length_b   1.000
_cell.length_c   1.000
_cell.angle_alpha   90.00
_cell.angle_beta   90.00
_cell.angle_gamma   90.00
#
_symmetry.space_group_name_H-M   'P 1'
#
loop_
_entity.id
_entity.type
_entity.pdbx_description
1 polymer ?
#
loop_
_entity_poly.entity_id
_entity_poly.type
_entity_poly.pdbx_seq_one_letter_code
_entity_poly.pdbx_strand_id
1 'polypeptide(L)' 'MKRLVLGMFEQIGKETLDLHELFEAGGNDMEARKEVFFTVERLVEEGLMEERGNDFYALTAEGKRAA' A
#
# COMPACT_ATOMS: atom_id res chain seq x y z
N MET A 1 -2.85 10.67 -1.17
CA MET A 1 -2.28 9.43 -0.62
C MET A 1 -2.77 8.14 -1.27
N LYS A 2 -4.08 7.89 -1.42
CA LYS A 2 -4.62 6.64 -1.99
C LYS A 2 -3.96 6.18 -3.31
N ARG A 3 -3.99 7.01 -4.36
CA ARG A 3 -3.34 6.71 -5.65
C ARG A 3 -1.83 6.53 -5.52
N LEU A 4 -1.20 7.26 -4.60
CA LEU A 4 0.24 7.14 -4.36
C LEU A 4 0.57 5.75 -3.81
N VAL A 5 -0.15 5.27 -2.80
CA VAL A 5 0.03 3.92 -2.21
C VAL A 5 -0.26 2.82 -3.24
N LEU A 6 -1.33 2.94 -4.03
CA LEU A 6 -1.63 1.98 -5.08
C LEU A 6 -0.53 1.92 -6.16
N GLY A 7 0.00 3.08 -6.56
CA GLY A 7 1.08 3.18 -7.54
C GLY A 7 2.44 2.66 -7.06
N MET A 8 2.65 2.46 -5.75
CA MET A 8 3.92 1.93 -5.22
C MET A 8 4.22 0.52 -5.74
N PHE A 9 3.20 -0.30 -5.94
CA PHE A 9 3.34 -1.66 -6.46
C PHE A 9 3.94 -1.66 -7.87
N GLU A 10 3.49 -0.75 -8.73
CA GLU A 10 4.05 -0.57 -10.08
C GLU A 10 5.43 0.08 -10.04
N GLN A 11 5.62 1.09 -9.20
CA GLN A 11 6.91 1.78 -9.04
C GLN A 11 8.02 0.83 -8.58
N ILE A 12 7.71 -0.05 -7.63
CA ILE A 12 8.66 -1.05 -7.09
C ILE A 12 8.71 -2.29 -8.00
N GLY A 13 7.67 -2.55 -8.79
CA GLY A 13 7.60 -3.69 -9.72
C GLY A 13 7.35 -5.02 -9.01
N LYS A 14 6.60 -5.01 -7.90
CA LYS A 14 6.28 -6.20 -7.09
C LYS A 14 4.77 -6.38 -6.97
N GLU A 15 4.33 -7.64 -6.98
CA GLU A 15 2.90 -7.96 -6.77
C GLU A 15 2.47 -7.86 -5.31
N THR A 16 3.43 -8.02 -4.39
CA THR A 16 3.24 -7.93 -2.95
C THR A 16 4.33 -7.05 -2.37
N LEU A 17 3.96 -6.16 -1.45
CA LEU A 17 4.87 -5.32 -0.69
C LEU A 17 4.65 -5.56 0.80
N ASP A 18 5.73 -5.56 1.58
CA ASP A 18 5.58 -5.44 3.02
C ASP A 18 5.33 -3.99 3.45
N LEU A 19 4.83 -3.80 4.67
CA LEU A 19 4.54 -2.48 5.21
C LEU A 19 5.78 -1.58 5.31
N HIS A 20 6.96 -2.15 5.48
CA HIS A 20 8.21 -1.40 5.53
C HIS A 20 8.56 -0.83 4.16
N GLU A 21 8.43 -1.61 3.09
CA GLU A 21 8.62 -1.15 1.71
C GLU A 21 7.63 -0.04 1.32
N LEU A 22 6.37 -0.16 1.76
CA LEU A 22 5.36 0.88 1.58
C LEU A 22 5.74 2.19 2.30
N PHE A 23 6.33 2.10 3.49
CA PHE A 23 6.86 3.27 4.19
C PHE A 23 8.05 3.89 3.46
N GLU A 24 9.00 3.11 2.98
CA GLU A 24 10.15 3.63 2.24
C GLU A 24 9.73 4.38 0.98
N ALA A 25 8.72 3.88 0.26
CA ALA A 25 8.19 4.51 -0.94
C ALA A 25 7.27 5.72 -0.65
N GLY A 26 6.57 5.71 0.48
CA GLY A 26 5.62 6.78 0.85
C GLY A 26 6.21 7.94 1.65
N GLY A 27 7.40 7.76 2.22
CA GLY A 27 8.10 8.77 3.00
C GLY A 27 8.56 8.24 4.35
N ASN A 28 9.79 8.59 4.73
CA ASN A 28 10.48 7.92 5.83
C ASN A 28 10.37 8.64 7.20
N ASP A 29 9.70 9.80 7.27
CA ASP A 29 9.43 10.47 8.54
C ASP A 29 8.20 9.87 9.26
N MET A 30 8.07 10.15 10.56
CA MET A 30 7.01 9.55 11.38
C MET A 30 5.59 9.89 10.90
N GLU A 31 5.38 11.09 10.34
CA GLU A 31 4.04 11.50 9.90
C GLU A 31 3.72 10.86 8.54
N ALA A 32 4.68 10.80 7.62
CA ALA A 32 4.52 10.08 6.36
C ALA A 32 4.21 8.59 6.58
N ARG A 33 4.93 7.93 7.49
CA ARG A 33 4.66 6.52 7.84
C ARG A 33 3.25 6.31 8.39
N LYS A 34 2.77 7.21 9.26
CA LYS A 34 1.38 7.15 9.75
C LYS A 34 0.38 7.32 8.62
N GLU A 35 0.61 8.26 7.70
CA GLU A 35 -0.32 8.50 6.59
C GLU A 35 -0.39 7.31 5.63
N VAL A 36 0.74 6.66 5.35
CA VAL A 36 0.80 5.41 4.58
C VAL A 36 0.03 4.32 5.32
N PHE A 37 0.29 4.10 6.61
CA PHE A 37 -0.37 3.08 7.41
C PHE A 37 -1.89 3.23 7.38
N PHE A 38 -2.41 4.41 7.71
CA PHE A 38 -3.86 4.66 7.67
C PHE A 38 -4.44 4.54 6.26
N THR A 39 -3.67 4.85 5.22
CA THR A 39 -4.12 4.67 3.84
C THR A 39 -4.20 3.20 3.45
N VAL A 40 -3.23 2.38 3.87
CA VAL A 40 -3.22 0.92 3.66
C VAL A 40 -4.43 0.29 4.35
N GLU A 41 -4.65 0.59 5.63
CA GLU A 41 -5.79 0.07 6.38
C GLU A 41 -7.12 0.42 5.69
N ARG A 42 -7.30 1.69 5.29
CA ARG A 42 -8.49 2.11 4.55
C ARG A 42 -8.63 1.41 3.20
N LEU A 43 -7.53 1.18 2.47
CA LEU A 43 -7.56 0.48 1.19
C LEU A 43 -7.94 -1.00 1.35
N VAL A 44 -7.57 -1.62 2.46
CA VAL A 44 -8.01 -2.98 2.83
C VAL A 44 -9.50 -2.99 3.15
N GLU A 45 -9.98 -2.05 3.98
CA GLU A 45 -11.41 -1.89 4.27
C GLU A 45 -12.26 -1.64 3.02
N GLU A 46 -11.72 -0.89 2.06
CA GLU A 46 -12.35 -0.61 0.76
C GLU A 46 -12.25 -1.77 -0.25
N GLY A 47 -11.56 -2.87 0.08
CA GLY A 47 -11.39 -4.04 -0.79
C GLY A 47 -10.42 -3.85 -1.96
N LEU A 48 -9.61 -2.79 -1.94
CA LEU A 48 -8.61 -2.47 -2.97
C LEU A 48 -7.25 -3.10 -2.67
N MET A 49 -6.99 -3.39 -1.40
CA MET A 49 -5.85 -4.16 -0.95
C MET A 49 -6.32 -5.37 -0.15
N GLU A 50 -5.46 -6.37 -0.05
CA GLU A 50 -5.67 -7.52 0.83
C GLU A 50 -4.40 -7.80 1.62
N GLU A 51 -4.55 -8.10 2.91
CA GLU A 51 -3.46 -8.58 3.75
C GLU A 51 -3.14 -10.04 3.40
N ARG A 52 -1.85 -10.36 3.28
CA ARG A 52 -1.32 -11.70 3.01
C ARG A 52 -0.61 -12.30 4.24
N GLY A 53 -0.72 -11.64 5.40
CA GLY A 53 -0.07 -11.99 6.66
C GLY A 53 1.37 -11.49 6.75
N ASN A 54 1.91 -11.42 7.97
CA ASN A 54 3.26 -10.89 8.26
C ASN A 54 3.50 -9.49 7.67
N ASP A 55 2.50 -8.61 7.74
CA ASP A 55 2.53 -7.24 7.22
C ASP A 55 2.72 -7.12 5.69
N PHE A 56 2.46 -8.20 4.93
CA PHE A 56 2.44 -8.17 3.47
C PHE A 56 1.07 -7.81 2.93
N TYR A 57 1.05 -6.99 1.89
CA TYR A 57 -0.18 -6.56 1.20
C TYR A 57 -0.05 -6.75 -0.30
N ALA A 58 -1.16 -7.03 -0.96
CA ALA A 58 -1.27 -7.09 -2.41
C ALA A 58 -2.45 -6.25 -2.90
N LEU A 59 -2.36 -5.76 -4.15
CA LEU A 59 -3.51 -5.13 -4.81
C LEU A 59 -4.52 -6.18 -5.26
N THR A 60 -5.79 -5.96 -4.95
CA THR A 60 -6.88 -6.74 -5.56
C THR A 60 -7.03 -6.37 -7.04
N ALA A 61 -7.86 -7.12 -7.77
CA ALA A 61 -8.19 -6.75 -9.15
C ALA A 61 -8.80 -5.34 -9.25
N GLU A 62 -9.54 -4.89 -8.22
CA GLU A 62 -10.07 -3.53 -8.13
C GLU A 62 -8.98 -2.53 -7.80
N GLY A 63 -8.08 -2.85 -6.85
CA GLY A 63 -6.91 -2.03 -6.53
C GLY A 63 -6.04 -1.75 -7.75
N LYS A 64 -5.76 -2.78 -8.57
CA LYS A 64 -4.98 -2.65 -9.82
C LYS A 64 -5.65 -1.74 -10.84
N ARG A 65 -6.99 -1.68 -10.90
CA ARG A 65 -7.71 -0.76 -11.79
C ARG A 65 -7.76 0.67 -11.26
N ALA A 66 -7.57 0.85 -9.95
CA ALA A 66 -7.64 2.13 -9.27
C ALA A 66 -6.27 2.80 -9.07
N ALA A 67 -5.18 2.05 -9.28
CA ALA A 67 -3.80 2.54 -9.36
C ALA A 67 -3.65 3.51 -10.54
#